data_AF-A0A9E4TLN0-F1
#
_entry.id   AF-A0A9E4TLN0-F1
#
_cell.length_a   1.000
_cell.length_b   1.000
_cell.length_c   1.000
_cell.angle_alpha   90.00
_cell.angle_beta   90.00
_cell.angle_gamma   90.00
#
_symmetry.space_group_name_H-M   'P 1'
#
loop_
_entity.id
_entity.type
_entity.pdbx_description
1 polymer ?
#
loop_
_entity_poly.entity_id
_entity_poly.type
_entity_poly.pdbx_seq_one_letter_code
_entity_poly.pdbx_strand_id
1 'polypeptide(L)' 'MTQIPHLLEAVNIYGVRKIVQMAALLPPDTEDRPHFGMLANIQGTNNVFEVARWTGVERVVYASS' A
#
# COMPACT_ATOMS: atom_id res chain seq x y z
N MET A 1 -10.99 1.75 -8.20
CA MET A 1 -9.93 1.67 -9.22
C MET A 1 -8.61 1.36 -8.53
N THR A 2 -7.95 0.25 -8.85
CA THR A 2 -6.64 -0.12 -8.29
C THR A 2 -5.53 0.66 -9.01
N GLN A 3 -4.64 1.32 -8.25
CA GLN A 3 -3.52 2.12 -8.80
C GLN A 3 -2.23 1.29 -8.95
N ILE A 4 -2.37 -0.03 -9.08
CA ILE A 4 -1.26 -0.98 -9.22
C ILE A 4 -0.28 -0.61 -10.34
N PRO A 5 -0.73 -0.20 -11.56
CA PRO A 5 0.19 0.18 -12.63
C PRO A 5 1.13 1.33 -12.23
N HIS A 6 0.62 2.33 -11.50
CA HIS A 6 1.44 3.45 -11.03
C HIS A 6 2.44 3.03 -9.94
N LEU A 7 2.05 2.11 -9.05
CA LEU A 7 2.98 1.55 -8.06
C LEU A 7 4.09 0.73 -8.73
N LEU A 8 3.75 -0.09 -9.73
CA LEU A 8 4.74 -0.83 -10.52
C LEU A 8 5.70 0.10 -11.24
N GLU A 9 5.17 1.12 -11.91
CA GLU A 9 5.96 2.13 -12.59
C GLU A 9 6.93 2.82 -11.62
N ALA A 10 6.45 3.29 -10.47
CA ALA A 10 7.28 3.92 -9.46
C ALA A 10 8.39 3.00 -8.95
N VAL A 11 8.06 1.75 -8.61
CA VAL A 11 9.07 0.78 -8.13
C VAL A 11 10.15 0.53 -9.19
N ASN A 12 9.77 0.37 -10.45
CA ASN A 12 10.71 0.10 -11.54
C ASN A 12 11.58 1.32 -11.89
N ILE A 13 10.99 2.52 -12.01
CA ILE A 13 11.72 3.75 -12.35
C ILE A 13 12.78 4.07 -11.31
N TYR A 14 12.43 3.93 -10.02
CA TYR A 14 13.31 4.33 -8.92
C TYR A 14 14.16 3.18 -8.36
N GLY A 15 14.04 1.96 -8.90
CA GLY A 15 14.78 0.80 -8.40
C GLY A 15 14.53 0.55 -6.91
N VAL A 16 13.28 0.63 -6.48
CA VAL A 16 12.91 0.56 -5.05
C VAL A 16 13.26 -0.83 -4.50
N ARG A 17 14.07 -0.87 -3.44
CA ARG A 17 14.46 -2.14 -2.77
C ARG A 17 13.74 -2.35 -1.44
N LYS A 18 13.22 -1.28 -0.85
CA LYS A 18 12.52 -1.32 0.44
C LYS A 18 11.34 -0.36 0.42
N ILE A 19 10.20 -0.82 0.95
CA ILE A 19 8.99 0.00 1.10
C ILE A 19 8.66 0.10 2.58
N VAL A 20 8.31 1.30 3.05
CA VAL A 20 7.76 1.53 4.39
C VAL A 20 6.32 2.00 4.22
N GLN A 21 5.36 1.11 4.49
CA GLN A 21 3.94 1.35 4.34
C GLN A 21 3.41 2.06 5.59
N MET A 22 3.27 3.38 5.47
CA MET A 22 2.72 4.27 6.51
C MET A 22 1.31 4.76 6.16
N ALA A 23 0.82 4.50 4.95
CA ALA A 23 -0.48 4.98 4.51
C ALA A 23 -1.61 4.13 5.11
N ALA A 24 -2.43 4.77 5.95
CA ALA A 24 -3.67 4.25 6.50
C ALA A 24 -4.60 5.42 6.86
N LEU A 25 -5.90 5.18 6.79
CA LEU A 25 -6.92 5.98 7.45
C LEU A 25 -7.07 5.49 8.90
N LEU A 26 -7.19 6.42 9.83
CA LEU A 26 -7.32 6.14 11.26
C LEU A 26 -8.70 6.60 11.76
N PRO A 27 -9.17 6.11 12.92
CA PRO A 27 -10.31 6.72 13.59
C PRO A 27 -10.10 8.21 13.86
N PRO A 28 -11.15 9.05 13.77
CA PRO A 28 -12.55 8.67 13.55
C PRO A 28 -12.95 8.46 12.07
N ASP A 29 -12.08 8.79 11.11
CA ASP A 29 -12.43 8.76 9.67
C ASP A 29 -12.92 7.38 9.20
N THR A 30 -12.34 6.31 9.76
CA THR A 30 -12.76 4.94 9.46
C THR A 30 -14.09 4.55 10.10
N GLU A 31 -14.51 5.22 11.17
CA GLU A 31 -15.81 5.00 11.83
C GLU A 31 -16.92 5.69 11.05
N ASP A 32 -16.67 6.93 10.62
CA ASP A 32 -17.60 7.70 9.79
C ASP A 32 -17.74 7.10 8.38
N ARG A 33 -16.66 6.50 7.86
CA ARG A 33 -16.59 6.00 6.48
C ARG A 33 -15.85 4.64 6.39
N PRO A 34 -16.45 3.56 6.89
CA PRO A 34 -15.78 2.25 7.00
C PRO A 34 -15.34 1.67 5.65
N HIS A 35 -16.11 1.91 4.59
CA HIS A 35 -15.74 1.47 3.24
C HIS A 35 -14.47 2.14 2.73
N PHE A 36 -14.19 3.40 3.12
CA PHE A 36 -12.91 4.04 2.78
C PHE A 36 -11.74 3.39 3.53
N GLY A 37 -11.93 3.03 4.80
CA GLY A 37 -10.96 2.23 5.55
C GLY A 37 -10.64 0.91 4.87
N MET A 38 -11.67 0.19 4.38
CA MET A 38 -11.48 -1.05 3.61
C MET A 38 -10.70 -0.82 2.31
N LEU A 39 -11.02 0.24 1.56
CA LEU A 39 -10.33 0.56 0.30
C LEU A 39 -8.88 0.99 0.52
N ALA A 40 -8.61 1.87 1.49
CA ALA A 40 -7.27 2.40 1.73
C ALA A 40 -6.40 1.41 2.51
N ASN A 41 -6.86 0.94 3.66
CA ASN A 41 -6.03 0.19 4.60
C ASN A 41 -5.88 -1.26 4.18
N ILE A 42 -6.93 -1.88 3.61
CA ILE A 42 -6.88 -3.29 3.21
C ILE A 42 -6.49 -3.41 1.74
N GLN A 43 -7.30 -2.86 0.83
CA GLN A 43 -7.02 -3.00 -0.61
C GLN A 43 -5.76 -2.22 -1.01
N GLY A 44 -5.52 -1.03 -0.47
CA GLY A 44 -4.31 -0.26 -0.71
C GLY A 44 -3.04 -0.98 -0.23
N THR A 45 -3.06 -1.53 0.98
CA THR A 45 -1.94 -2.32 1.51
C THR A 45 -1.70 -3.59 0.70
N ASN A 46 -2.75 -4.30 0.29
CA ASN A 46 -2.61 -5.47 -0.59
C ASN A 46 -1.96 -5.11 -1.93
N ASN A 47 -2.27 -3.95 -2.52
CA ASN A 47 -1.61 -3.52 -3.75
C ASN A 47 -0.09 -3.35 -3.54
N VAL A 48 0.33 -2.79 -2.41
CA VAL A 48 1.76 -2.62 -2.07
C VAL A 48 2.43 -3.98 -1.91
N PHE A 49 1.78 -4.93 -1.23
CA PHE A 49 2.31 -6.30 -1.10
C PHE A 49 2.42 -7.03 -2.44
N GLU A 50 1.41 -6.92 -3.31
CA GLU A 50 1.46 -7.56 -4.63
C GLU A 50 2.54 -6.95 -5.53
N VAL A 51 2.68 -5.62 -5.51
CA VAL A 51 3.76 -4.95 -6.26
C VAL A 51 5.12 -5.38 -5.75
N ALA A 52 5.33 -5.42 -4.43
CA ALA A 52 6.58 -5.89 -3.84
C ALA A 52 6.89 -7.34 -4.26
N ARG A 53 5.87 -8.21 -4.26
CA ARG A 53 5.98 -9.61 -4.69
C ARG A 53 6.37 -9.74 -6.17
N TRP A 54 5.81 -8.93 -7.05
CA TRP A 54 6.09 -9.00 -8.49
C TRP A 54 7.43 -8.39 -8.90
N THR A 55 7.92 -7.41 -8.15
CA THR A 55 9.12 -6.64 -8.52
C THR A 55 10.39 -7.07 -7.78
N GLY A 56 10.27 -7.98 -6.81
CA GLY A 56 11.42 -8.45 -6.04
C GLY A 56 11.93 -7.44 -5.02
N VAL A 57 11.08 -6.52 -4.56
CA VAL A 57 11.39 -5.64 -3.43
C VAL A 57 11.84 -6.49 -2.23
N GLU A 58 13.01 -6.18 -1.69
CA GLU A 58 13.68 -7.01 -0.68
C GLU A 58 12.99 -6.97 0.68
N ARG A 59 12.28 -5.87 0.99
CA ARG A 59 11.61 -5.69 2.28
C ARG A 59 10.44 -4.73 2.19
N VAL A 60 9.32 -5.12 2.80
CA VAL A 60 8.21 -4.21 3.12
C VAL A 60 8.08 -4.14 4.65
N VAL A 61 8.11 -2.94 5.21
CA VAL A 61 7.79 -2.68 6.63
C VAL A 61 6.40 -2.08 6.67
N TYR A 62 5.46 -2.78 7.31
CA TYR A 62 4.09 -2.31 7.50
C TYR A 62 3.91 -1.81 8.93
N ALA A 63 3.53 -0.54 9.09
CA ALA A 63 3.20 0.02 10.39
C ALA A 63 1.77 -0.40 10.78
N SER A 64 1.64 -1.05 11.95
CA SER A 64 0.38 -1.53 12.51
C SER A 64 0.14 -0.93 13.90
N SER A 65 -1.14 -0.81 14.28
CA SER A 65 -1.64 -0.43 15.61
C SER A 65 -2.41 -1.56 16.27
#